data_AF-S4X0E1-F1
#
_entry.id   AF-S4X0E1-F1
#
_cell.length_a   1.000
_cell.length_b   1.000
_cell.length_c   1.000
_cell.angle_alpha   90.00
_cell.angle_beta   90.00
_cell.angle_gamma   90.00
#
_symmetry.space_group_name_H-M   'P 1'
#
loop_
_entity.id
_entity.type
_entity.pdbx_description
1 polymer ?
#
loop_
_entity_poly.entity_id
_entity_poly.type
_entity_poly.pdbx_seq_one_letter_code
_entity_poly.pdbx_strand_id
1 'polypeptide(L)'
;TDYNQDLVRTLNEGQTTFKEDGLDELFHKAVESGVDFTTEYQQTDTYIISVPTPYDSFSKKIDPSYVIEATKTVLDNCNKGAVIIIESTVSPGTVDKFIRPVVEEK
;
A
#
# COMPACT_ATOMS: atom_id res chain seq x y z
N THR A 1 3.00 -5.64 2.11
CA THR A 1 4.41 -5.18 2.07
C THR A 1 4.50 -3.81 2.69
N ASP A 2 5.52 -3.56 3.51
CA ASP A 2 5.81 -2.23 4.07
C ASP A 2 7.33 -2.02 4.16
N TYR A 3 7.83 -0.80 3.99
CA TYR A 3 9.27 -0.51 4.08
C TYR A 3 9.78 -0.41 5.52
N ASN A 4 8.89 -0.26 6.50
CA ASN A 4 9.24 -0.22 7.91
C ASN A 4 9.56 -1.64 8.42
N GLN A 5 10.85 -1.94 8.53
CA GLN A 5 11.36 -3.22 9.03
C GLN A 5 10.87 -3.55 10.44
N ASP A 6 10.75 -2.55 11.32
CA ASP A 6 10.30 -2.76 12.70
C ASP A 6 8.81 -3.10 12.75
N LEU A 7 7.99 -2.46 11.91
CA LEU A 7 6.57 -2.78 11.75
C LEU A 7 6.40 -4.22 11.25
N VAL A 8 7.10 -4.59 10.17
CA VAL A 8 7.03 -5.95 9.62
C VAL A 8 7.50 -6.99 10.64
N ARG A 9 8.58 -6.71 11.39
CA ARG A 9 9.04 -7.60 12.47
C ARG A 9 7.97 -7.77 13.54
N THR A 10 7.35 -6.68 13.99
CA THR A 10 6.29 -6.72 15.02
C THR A 10 5.10 -7.57 14.58
N LEU A 11 4.65 -7.40 13.33
CA LEU A 11 3.57 -8.20 12.76
C LEU A 11 3.95 -9.68 12.67
N ASN A 12 5.17 -9.99 12.21
CA ASN A 12 5.66 -11.37 12.14
C ASN A 12 5.86 -12.03 13.52
N GLU A 13 6.01 -11.24 14.60
CA GLU A 13 6.01 -11.72 15.99
C GLU A 13 4.59 -11.98 16.53
N GLY A 14 3.55 -11.81 15.71
CA GLY A 14 2.16 -12.04 16.08
C GLY A 14 1.50 -10.84 16.79
N GLN A 15 2.10 -9.65 16.71
CA GLN A 15 1.65 -8.47 17.44
C GLN A 15 1.12 -7.39 16.49
N THR A 16 -0.03 -6.82 16.81
CA THR A 16 -0.60 -5.66 16.13
C THR A 16 0.07 -4.37 16.61
N THR A 17 0.07 -3.32 15.78
CA THR A 17 0.79 -2.06 16.07
C THR A 17 -0.09 -0.92 16.55
N PHE A 18 -1.40 -1.12 16.58
CA PHE A 18 -2.37 -0.19 17.13
C PHE A 18 -3.59 -0.94 17.67
N LYS A 19 -4.39 -0.26 18.49
CA LYS A 19 -5.53 -0.86 19.16
C LYS A 19 -6.81 -0.55 18.41
N GLU A 20 -7.52 -1.60 18.05
CA GLU A 20 -8.86 -1.55 17.48
C GLU A 20 -9.64 -2.79 17.91
N ASP A 21 -10.91 -2.60 18.25
CA ASP A 21 -11.76 -3.67 18.78
C ASP A 21 -11.93 -4.79 17.74
N GLY A 22 -11.51 -6.01 18.11
CA GLY A 22 -11.59 -7.20 17.24
C GLY A 22 -10.42 -7.39 16.27
N LEU A 23 -9.49 -6.43 16.16
CA LEU A 23 -8.36 -6.51 15.24
C LEU A 23 -7.44 -7.68 15.56
N ASP A 24 -7.11 -7.89 16.84
CA ASP A 24 -6.21 -8.99 17.24
C ASP A 24 -6.78 -10.35 16.84
N GLU A 25 -8.08 -10.59 17.05
CA GLU A 25 -8.72 -11.85 16.67
C GLU A 25 -8.68 -12.08 15.15
N LEU A 26 -9.00 -11.04 14.37
CA LEU A 26 -8.97 -11.09 12.90
C LEU A 26 -7.54 -11.30 12.38
N PHE A 27 -6.57 -10.63 13.00
CA PHE A 27 -5.16 -10.74 12.66
C PHE A 27 -4.65 -12.17 12.85
N HIS A 28 -4.92 -12.80 14.00
CA HIS A 28 -4.49 -14.17 14.26
C HIS A 28 -5.12 -15.16 13.26
N LYS A 29 -6.42 -15.01 12.95
CA LYS A 29 -7.08 -15.82 11.92
C LYS A 29 -6.46 -15.64 10.54
N ALA A 30 -6.07 -14.42 10.18
CA ALA A 30 -5.44 -14.11 8.91
C ALA A 30 -4.06 -14.77 8.80
N VAL A 31 -3.23 -14.67 9.85
CA VAL A 31 -1.91 -15.32 9.91
C VAL A 31 -2.03 -16.84 9.85
N GLU A 32 -2.95 -17.44 10.60
CA GLU A 32 -3.24 -18.88 10.53
C GLU A 32 -3.72 -19.32 9.13
N SER A 33 -4.36 -18.41 8.38
CA SER A 33 -4.81 -18.64 7.02
C SER A 33 -3.72 -18.40 5.96
N GLY A 34 -2.50 -18.03 6.37
CA GLY A 34 -1.34 -17.86 5.48
C GLY A 34 -1.08 -16.42 5.02
N VAL A 35 -1.53 -15.40 5.76
CA VAL A 35 -1.11 -14.02 5.49
C VAL A 35 0.32 -13.80 6.00
N ASP A 36 1.20 -13.40 5.07
CA ASP A 36 2.61 -13.09 5.35
C ASP A 36 2.91 -11.59 5.30
N PHE A 37 3.83 -11.13 6.15
CA PHE A 37 4.31 -9.75 6.17
C PHE A 37 5.78 -9.67 5.73
N THR A 38 6.08 -8.77 4.81
CA THR A 38 7.42 -8.64 4.21
C THR A 38 7.75 -7.21 3.82
N THR A 39 9.04 -6.90 3.75
CA THR A 39 9.57 -5.66 3.15
C THR A 39 9.81 -5.79 1.65
N GLU A 40 9.81 -7.01 1.12
CA GLU A 40 10.07 -7.30 -0.28
C GLU A 40 8.78 -7.25 -1.11
N TYR A 41 8.84 -6.71 -2.32
CA TYR A 41 7.71 -6.73 -3.25
C TYR A 41 7.47 -8.13 -3.79
N GLN A 42 6.19 -8.51 -3.87
CA GLN A 42 5.75 -9.81 -4.37
C GLN A 42 5.09 -9.66 -5.74
N GLN A 43 5.23 -10.68 -6.59
CA GLN A 43 4.48 -10.76 -7.82
C GLN A 43 3.10 -11.35 -7.55
N THR A 44 2.05 -10.66 -7.97
CA THR A 44 0.65 -11.07 -7.80
C THR A 44 -0.21 -10.46 -8.91
N ASP A 45 -1.46 -10.90 -9.00
CA ASP A 45 -2.42 -10.41 -10.00
C ASP A 45 -3.12 -9.13 -9.54
N THR A 46 -3.16 -8.84 -8.23
CA THR A 46 -3.86 -7.67 -7.68
C THR A 46 -3.05 -7.01 -6.57
N TYR A 47 -2.95 -5.69 -6.65
CA TYR A 47 -2.20 -4.84 -5.72
C TYR A 47 -3.12 -3.79 -5.12
N ILE A 48 -3.12 -3.67 -3.80
CA ILE A 48 -3.81 -2.61 -3.06
C ILE A 48 -2.75 -1.63 -2.53
N ILE A 49 -2.87 -0.36 -2.90
CA ILE A 49 -2.00 0.73 -2.44
C ILE A 49 -2.73 1.51 -1.35
N SER A 50 -2.25 1.35 -0.12
CA SER A 50 -2.77 1.97 1.11
C SER A 50 -1.70 2.77 1.86
N VAL A 51 -0.82 3.45 1.11
CA VAL A 51 0.27 4.26 1.66
C VAL A 51 -0.24 5.62 2.18
N PRO A 52 0.51 6.31 3.06
CA PRO A 52 0.13 7.62 3.54
C PRO A 52 0.04 8.64 2.40
N THR A 53 -0.85 9.60 2.54
CA THR A 53 -0.95 10.76 1.64
C THR A 53 -0.93 12.04 2.47
N PRO A 54 0.27 12.51 2.85
CA PRO A 54 0.41 13.62 3.79
C PRO A 54 -0.34 14.87 3.33
N TYR A 55 -1.09 15.48 4.24
CA TYR A 55 -1.74 16.76 3.98
C TYR A 55 -0.76 17.91 4.19
N ASP A 56 -0.56 18.71 3.14
CA ASP A 56 0.17 19.97 3.22
C ASP A 56 -0.78 21.09 3.67
N SER A 57 -0.54 21.62 4.87
CA SER A 57 -1.35 22.68 5.47
C SER A 57 -1.21 24.04 4.79
N PHE A 58 -0.10 24.29 4.09
CA PHE A 58 0.12 25.53 3.35
C PHE A 58 -0.61 25.51 2.01
N SER A 59 -0.38 24.48 1.20
CA SER A 59 -1.02 24.37 -0.11
C SER A 59 -2.47 23.86 -0.04
N LYS A 60 -2.89 23.33 1.12
CA LYS A 60 -4.17 22.65 1.37
C LYS A 60 -4.39 21.44 0.45
N LYS A 61 -3.31 20.83 -0.03
CA LYS A 61 -3.35 19.68 -0.93
C LYS A 61 -2.85 18.44 -0.22
N ILE A 62 -3.34 17.31 -0.70
CA ILE A 62 -2.83 16.00 -0.35
C ILE A 62 -1.64 15.72 -1.26
N ASP A 63 -0.49 15.36 -0.70
CA ASP A 63 0.68 14.96 -1.47
C ASP A 63 0.51 13.51 -1.99
N PRO A 64 0.44 13.29 -3.31
CA PRO A 64 0.32 11.97 -3.89
C PRO A 64 1.67 11.24 -4.07
N SER A 65 2.80 11.84 -3.65
CA SER A 65 4.14 11.32 -3.91
C SER A 65 4.31 9.85 -3.54
N TYR A 66 3.83 9.43 -2.36
CA TYR A 66 3.95 8.03 -1.94
C TYR A 66 3.10 7.07 -2.78
N VAL A 67 1.91 7.49 -3.22
CA VAL A 67 1.05 6.67 -4.11
C VAL A 67 1.71 6.52 -5.48
N ILE A 68 2.33 7.58 -6.00
CA ILE A 68 3.05 7.56 -7.27
C ILE A 68 4.22 6.59 -7.19
N GLU A 69 5.06 6.70 -6.15
CA GLU A 69 6.22 5.81 -5.98
C GLU A 69 5.81 4.36 -5.76
N ALA A 70 4.79 4.09 -4.92
CA ALA A 70 4.24 2.75 -4.75
C ALA A 70 3.72 2.17 -6.08
N THR A 71 3.04 2.98 -6.89
CA THR A 71 2.55 2.55 -8.21
C THR A 71 3.72 2.18 -9.13
N LYS A 72 4.77 2.99 -9.18
CA LYS A 72 5.98 2.68 -9.98
C LYS A 72 6.61 1.36 -9.54
N THR A 73 6.78 1.17 -8.24
CA THR A 73 7.37 -0.08 -7.72
C THR A 73 6.49 -1.28 -8.04
N VAL A 74 5.16 -1.15 -7.98
CA VAL A 74 4.25 -2.21 -8.44
C VAL A 74 4.46 -2.50 -9.93
N LEU A 75 4.50 -1.48 -10.78
CA LEU A 75 4.69 -1.65 -12.23
C LEU A 75 6.06 -2.25 -12.60
N ASP A 76 7.09 -2.04 -11.78
CA ASP A 76 8.39 -2.69 -11.94
C ASP A 76 8.37 -4.19 -11.65
N ASN A 77 7.41 -4.66 -10.84
CA ASN A 77 7.37 -6.02 -10.32
C ASN A 77 6.18 -6.84 -10.83
N CYS A 78 5.09 -6.20 -11.28
CA CYS A 78 3.85 -6.88 -11.63
C CYS A 78 3.90 -7.56 -12.99
N ASN A 79 3.07 -8.61 -13.14
CA ASN A 79 2.83 -9.22 -14.43
C ASN A 79 1.87 -8.39 -15.27
N LYS A 80 2.00 -8.49 -16.60
CA LYS A 80 1.03 -7.86 -17.51
C LYS A 80 -0.38 -8.38 -17.24
N GLY A 81 -1.33 -7.46 -17.08
CA GLY A 81 -2.71 -7.78 -16.74
C GLY A 81 -3.04 -7.67 -15.25
N ALA A 82 -2.07 -7.30 -14.40
CA ALA A 82 -2.32 -7.02 -13.00
C ALA A 82 -3.28 -5.83 -12.79
N VAL A 83 -4.01 -5.87 -11.69
CA VAL A 83 -4.94 -4.83 -11.25
C VAL A 83 -4.32 -4.04 -10.10
N ILE A 84 -4.29 -2.71 -10.22
CA ILE A 84 -3.84 -1.81 -9.15
C ILE A 84 -5.07 -1.07 -8.60
N ILE A 85 -5.30 -1.19 -7.30
CA ILE A 85 -6.38 -0.53 -6.55
C ILE A 85 -5.74 0.50 -5.62
N ILE A 86 -6.17 1.76 -5.72
CA ILE A 86 -5.71 2.83 -4.82
C ILE A 86 -6.76 3.03 -3.75
N GLU A 87 -6.42 2.68 -2.50
CA GLU A 87 -7.27 2.87 -1.33
C GLU A 87 -6.86 4.10 -0.52
N SER A 88 -5.61 4.54 -0.66
CA SER A 88 -5.14 5.82 -0.09
C SER A 88 -6.08 6.97 -0.45
N THR A 89 -6.33 7.85 0.53
CA THR A 89 -7.13 9.06 0.28
C THR A 89 -6.40 9.97 -0.71
N VAL A 90 -6.99 10.20 -1.88
CA VAL A 90 -6.41 11.07 -2.92
C VAL A 90 -7.37 12.20 -3.30
N SER A 91 -6.80 13.30 -3.81
CA SER A 91 -7.61 14.38 -4.37
C SER A 91 -8.29 13.95 -5.68
N PRO A 92 -9.45 14.52 -6.03
CA PRO A 92 -10.06 14.30 -7.34
C PRO A 92 -9.08 14.59 -8.49
N GLY A 93 -9.05 13.71 -9.48
CA GLY A 93 -8.14 13.81 -10.63
C GLY A 93 -6.70 13.34 -10.36
N THR A 94 -6.35 12.91 -9.14
CA THR A 94 -5.00 12.36 -8.88
C THR A 94 -4.68 11.17 -9.78
N VAL A 95 -5.65 10.27 -10.00
CA VAL A 95 -5.46 9.10 -10.86
C VAL A 95 -5.13 9.52 -12.29
N ASP A 96 -5.95 10.37 -12.91
CA ASP A 96 -5.73 10.78 -14.30
C ASP A 96 -4.48 11.63 -14.48
N LYS A 97 -4.14 12.48 -13.51
CA LYS A 97 -3.02 13.41 -13.62
C LYS A 97 -1.66 12.78 -13.33
N PHE A 98 -1.60 11.84 -12.39
CA PHE A 98 -0.32 11.34 -11.88
C PHE A 98 -0.15 9.83 -12.03
N ILE A 99 -1.22 9.05 -11.91
CA ILE A 99 -1.11 7.58 -11.92
C ILE A 99 -1.21 7.03 -13.34
N ARG A 100 -2.21 7.48 -14.11
CA ARG A 100 -2.42 7.06 -15.50
C ARG A 100 -1.18 7.27 -16.38
N PRO A 101 -0.48 8.42 -16.36
CA PRO A 101 0.73 8.60 -17.16
C PRO A 101 1.83 7.61 -16.78
N VAL A 102 2.02 7.35 -15.48
CA VAL A 102 3.02 6.39 -14.98
C VAL A 102 2.73 4.96 -15.47
N VAL A 103 1.45 4.57 -15.56
CA VAL A 103 1.04 3.27 -16.10
C VAL A 103 1.22 3.22 -17.62
N GLU A 104 0.93 4.29 -18.35
CA GLU A 104 1.04 4.35 -19.81
C GLU A 104 2.49 4.40 -20.33
N GLU A 105 3.45 4.82 -19.49
CA GLU A 105 4.88 4.80 -19.78
C GLU A 105 5.51 3.39 -19.74
N LYS A 106 4.78 2.38 -19.26
CA LYS A 106 5.24 0.99 -19.01
C LYS A 106 4.59 -0.01 -19.96
#